data_AF-A0A101X669-F1
#
_entry.id   AF-A0A101X669-F1
#
_cell.length_a   1.000
_cell.length_b   1.000
_cell.length_c   1.000
_cell.angle_alpha   90.00
_cell.angle_beta   90.00
_cell.angle_gamma   90.00
#
_symmetry.space_group_name_H-M   'P 1'
#
loop_
_entity.id
_entity.type
_entity.pdbx_description
1 polymer ?
#
loop_
_entity_poly.entity_id
_entity_poly.type
_entity_poly.pdbx_seq_one_letter_code
_entity_poly.pdbx_strand_id
1 'polypeptide(L)'
;MRVIVIGGSGLIGSVIVHELIKSNVDVSVLDIVKPRFNVDYVFGDLNNVDDVASKIRGSDYVINAAQYYFNINAMRACLKAGVNYLDLGGLFWMTKRQLELNEDFEKEGLLALIGIGAEPGITNVVAQWLFRLHGVPRRIRIRDGWVSKSGRINWSPDTQLDELTMKAPVFENGEYRYYDPASRSEYVDFVEPIGRVKTYLTIHSELATFPDSFRGVEYVDWMEGGTGV
;
A
#
# COMPACT_ATOMS: atom_id res chain seq x y z
N MET A 1 -21.09 -3.79 -12.02
CA MET A 1 -19.66 -3.67 -11.74
C MET A 1 -19.23 -4.93 -11.02
N ARG A 2 -18.31 -5.68 -11.60
CA ARG A 2 -17.76 -6.93 -11.09
C ARG A 2 -16.33 -6.71 -10.61
N VAL A 3 -16.05 -7.05 -9.36
CA VAL A 3 -14.75 -6.84 -8.71
C VAL A 3 -14.18 -8.18 -8.25
N ILE A 4 -12.88 -8.37 -8.44
CA ILE A 4 -12.16 -9.50 -7.87
C ILE A 4 -11.18 -8.99 -6.83
N VAL A 5 -11.28 -9.51 -5.61
CA VAL A 5 -10.32 -9.20 -4.54
C VAL A 5 -9.30 -10.33 -4.46
N ILE A 6 -8.05 -10.02 -4.82
CA ILE A 6 -6.92 -10.94 -4.67
C ILE A 6 -6.42 -10.86 -3.23
N GLY A 7 -6.16 -11.99 -2.57
CA GLY A 7 -5.82 -11.99 -1.14
C GLY A 7 -7.04 -11.73 -0.23
N GLY A 8 -8.26 -11.90 -0.77
CA GLY A 8 -9.52 -11.61 -0.09
C GLY A 8 -9.81 -12.48 1.14
N SER A 9 -9.06 -13.56 1.36
CA SER A 9 -9.18 -14.41 2.54
C SER A 9 -8.34 -13.92 3.73
N GLY A 10 -7.44 -12.95 3.49
CA GLY A 10 -6.60 -12.34 4.51
C GLY A 10 -7.33 -11.32 5.40
N LEU A 11 -6.61 -10.75 6.37
CA LEU A 11 -7.16 -9.80 7.35
C LEU A 11 -7.82 -8.60 6.65
N ILE A 12 -7.04 -7.84 5.87
CA ILE A 12 -7.53 -6.63 5.19
C ILE A 12 -8.41 -6.99 3.99
N GLY A 13 -8.02 -8.00 3.21
CA GLY A 13 -8.81 -8.47 2.07
C GLY A 13 -10.25 -8.83 2.44
N SER A 14 -10.45 -9.51 3.58
CA SER A 14 -11.80 -9.85 4.06
C SER A 14 -12.65 -8.63 4.40
N VAL A 15 -12.03 -7.59 4.99
CA VAL A 15 -12.72 -6.31 5.29
C VAL A 15 -13.15 -5.64 3.99
N ILE A 16 -12.27 -5.56 2.98
CA ILE A 16 -12.60 -5.00 1.66
C ILE A 16 -13.78 -5.76 1.04
N VAL A 17 -13.75 -7.09 1.03
CA VAL A 17 -14.83 -7.90 0.48
C VAL A 17 -16.15 -7.63 1.20
N HIS A 18 -16.15 -7.56 2.53
CA HIS A 18 -17.35 -7.26 3.31
C HIS A 18 -17.93 -5.87 3.01
N GLU A 19 -17.08 -4.84 2.87
CA GLU A 19 -17.55 -3.49 2.52
C GLU A 19 -18.10 -3.42 1.09
N LEU A 20 -17.51 -4.15 0.14
CA LEU A 20 -18.03 -4.27 -1.22
C LEU A 20 -19.39 -4.97 -1.27
N ILE A 21 -19.56 -6.06 -0.52
CA ILE A 21 -20.86 -6.76 -0.39
C ILE A 21 -21.92 -5.84 0.20
N LYS A 22 -21.60 -5.12 1.28
CA LYS A 22 -22.52 -4.13 1.90
C LYS A 22 -22.92 -3.02 0.91
N SER A 23 -22.03 -2.69 -0.01
CA SER A 23 -22.24 -1.69 -1.06
C SER A 23 -22.94 -2.26 -2.30
N ASN A 24 -23.45 -3.50 -2.27
CA ASN A 24 -24.09 -4.20 -3.38
C ASN A 24 -23.21 -4.32 -4.64
N VAL A 25 -21.89 -4.46 -4.47
CA VAL A 25 -20.97 -4.76 -5.57
C VAL A 25 -20.90 -6.26 -5.80
N ASP A 26 -20.93 -6.70 -7.06
CA ASP A 26 -20.66 -8.09 -7.44
C ASP A 26 -19.18 -8.39 -7.21
N VAL A 27 -18.88 -9.18 -6.18
CA VAL A 27 -17.50 -9.42 -5.72
C VAL A 27 -17.22 -10.91 -5.60
N SER A 28 -16.04 -11.31 -6.06
CA SER A 28 -15.47 -12.64 -5.84
C SER A 28 -14.04 -12.55 -5.31
N VAL A 29 -13.59 -13.61 -4.66
CA VAL A 29 -12.26 -13.72 -4.06
C VAL A 29 -11.38 -14.64 -4.90
N LEU A 30 -10.17 -14.18 -5.18
CA LEU A 30 -9.09 -15.02 -5.71
C LEU A 30 -7.99 -15.12 -4.65
N ASP A 31 -7.68 -16.32 -4.20
CA ASP A 31 -6.69 -16.51 -3.14
C ASP A 31 -6.11 -17.93 -3.18
N ILE A 32 -4.96 -18.14 -2.53
CA ILE A 32 -4.38 -19.47 -2.30
C ILE A 32 -5.09 -20.21 -1.15
N VAL A 33 -5.80 -19.47 -0.29
CA VAL A 33 -6.58 -20.02 0.83
C VAL A 33 -8.06 -19.66 0.64
N LYS A 34 -8.96 -20.62 0.87
CA LYS A 34 -10.41 -20.37 0.81
C LYS A 34 -10.86 -19.43 1.94
N PRO A 35 -11.70 -18.41 1.67
CA PRO A 35 -12.21 -17.51 2.70
C PRO A 35 -13.12 -18.25 3.70
N ARG A 36 -13.14 -17.79 4.95
CA ARG A 36 -13.98 -18.36 6.04
C ARG A 36 -15.41 -17.80 6.07
N PHE A 37 -15.80 -17.03 5.07
CA PHE A 37 -17.11 -16.41 4.92
C PHE A 37 -17.69 -16.73 3.54
N ASN A 38 -19.00 -16.54 3.38
CA ASN A 38 -19.69 -16.90 2.15
C ASN A 38 -19.46 -15.86 1.04
N VAL A 39 -18.68 -16.22 0.04
CA VAL A 39 -18.40 -15.42 -1.16
C VAL A 39 -17.97 -16.36 -2.29
N ASP A 40 -18.21 -15.97 -3.54
CA ASP A 40 -17.65 -16.68 -4.68
C ASP A 40 -16.12 -16.68 -4.60
N TYR A 41 -15.53 -17.86 -4.74
CA TYR A 41 -14.10 -18.08 -4.54
C TYR A 41 -13.51 -18.88 -5.68
N VAL A 42 -12.34 -18.46 -6.12
CA VAL A 42 -11.48 -19.20 -7.04
C VAL A 42 -10.09 -19.31 -6.44
N PHE A 43 -9.49 -20.50 -6.52
CA PHE A 43 -8.09 -20.66 -6.18
C PHE A 43 -7.22 -19.93 -7.21
N GLY A 44 -6.21 -19.17 -6.77
CA GLY A 44 -5.22 -18.59 -7.68
C GLY A 44 -3.91 -18.26 -6.96
N ASP A 45 -2.79 -18.55 -7.63
CA ASP A 45 -1.44 -18.26 -7.16
C ASP A 45 -0.82 -17.18 -8.04
N LEU A 46 -0.44 -16.05 -7.43
CA LEU A 46 0.17 -14.92 -8.14
C LEU A 46 1.53 -15.24 -8.77
N ASN A 47 2.16 -16.38 -8.48
CA ASN A 47 3.32 -16.86 -9.23
C ASN A 47 2.95 -17.37 -10.63
N ASN A 48 1.67 -17.70 -10.87
CA ASN A 48 1.17 -18.13 -12.17
C ASN A 48 0.33 -17.02 -12.82
N VAL A 49 1.02 -16.03 -13.40
CA VAL A 49 0.41 -14.84 -14.00
C VAL A 49 -0.63 -15.18 -15.08
N ASP A 50 -0.39 -16.20 -15.91
CA ASP A 50 -1.30 -16.58 -17.00
C ASP A 50 -2.59 -17.22 -16.48
N ASP A 51 -2.47 -18.10 -15.48
CA ASP A 51 -3.62 -18.69 -14.80
C ASP A 51 -4.48 -17.60 -14.12
N VAL A 52 -3.84 -16.70 -13.37
CA VAL A 52 -4.54 -15.58 -12.72
C VAL A 52 -5.21 -14.68 -13.77
N ALA A 53 -4.51 -14.31 -14.83
CA ALA A 53 -5.08 -13.49 -15.92
C ALA A 53 -6.32 -14.15 -16.55
N SER A 54 -6.31 -15.48 -16.70
CA SER A 54 -7.47 -16.21 -17.22
C SER A 54 -8.68 -16.15 -16.29
N LYS A 55 -8.46 -16.18 -14.98
CA LYS A 55 -9.49 -16.20 -13.93
C LYS A 55 -10.09 -14.83 -13.65
N ILE A 56 -9.30 -13.77 -13.81
CA ILE A 56 -9.77 -12.39 -13.59
C ILE A 56 -10.43 -11.77 -14.84
N ARG A 57 -10.29 -12.41 -16.01
CA ARG A 57 -10.83 -11.86 -17.27
C ARG A 57 -12.34 -11.64 -17.18
N GLY A 58 -12.78 -10.46 -17.60
CA GLY A 58 -14.19 -10.06 -17.61
C GLY A 58 -14.70 -9.48 -16.29
N SER A 59 -13.84 -9.24 -15.29
CA SER A 59 -14.14 -8.30 -14.21
C SER A 59 -13.81 -6.86 -14.63
N ASP A 60 -14.43 -5.89 -13.97
CA ASP A 60 -14.16 -4.47 -14.22
C ASP A 60 -12.90 -4.00 -13.48
N TYR A 61 -12.71 -4.49 -12.24
CA TYR A 61 -11.59 -4.13 -11.38
C TYR A 61 -11.04 -5.32 -10.63
N VAL A 62 -9.73 -5.30 -10.39
CA VAL A 62 -9.04 -6.13 -9.41
C VAL A 62 -8.56 -5.26 -8.26
N ILE A 63 -8.84 -5.67 -7.03
CA ILE A 63 -8.23 -5.08 -5.82
C ILE A 63 -7.26 -6.11 -5.25
N ASN A 64 -5.97 -5.81 -5.31
CA ASN A 64 -4.92 -6.65 -4.77
C ASN A 64 -4.66 -6.31 -3.30
N ALA A 65 -5.14 -7.18 -2.42
CA ALA A 65 -4.88 -7.15 -0.99
C ALA A 65 -3.94 -8.29 -0.54
N ALA A 66 -3.28 -8.97 -1.48
CA ALA A 66 -2.25 -9.95 -1.18
C ALA A 66 -0.93 -9.27 -0.78
N GLN A 67 0.06 -10.09 -0.40
CA GLN A 67 1.39 -9.60 -0.02
C GLN A 67 2.05 -8.83 -1.18
N TYR A 68 2.64 -7.68 -0.86
CA TYR A 68 3.13 -6.69 -1.81
C TYR A 68 4.21 -7.22 -2.75
N TYR A 69 4.96 -8.26 -2.33
CA TYR A 69 5.92 -8.97 -3.17
C TYR A 69 5.34 -9.40 -4.52
N PHE A 70 4.03 -9.63 -4.57
CA PHE A 70 3.32 -10.10 -5.74
C PHE A 70 2.63 -8.98 -6.54
N ASN A 71 2.78 -7.70 -6.17
CA ASN A 71 2.10 -6.58 -6.85
C ASN A 71 2.38 -6.57 -8.36
N ILE A 72 3.64 -6.72 -8.78
CA ILE A 72 4.01 -6.75 -10.21
C ILE A 72 3.36 -7.92 -10.94
N ASN A 73 3.25 -9.09 -10.30
CA ASN A 73 2.60 -10.24 -10.91
C ASN A 73 1.08 -10.00 -11.06
N ALA A 74 0.45 -9.40 -10.06
CA ALA A 74 -0.96 -9.02 -10.12
C ALA A 74 -1.22 -7.96 -11.21
N MET A 75 -0.37 -6.93 -11.31
CA MET A 75 -0.45 -5.91 -12.35
C MET A 75 -0.28 -6.51 -13.75
N ARG A 76 0.70 -7.41 -13.94
CA ARG A 76 0.89 -8.13 -15.21
C ARG A 76 -0.30 -9.01 -15.57
N ALA A 77 -0.92 -9.66 -14.58
CA ALA A 77 -2.13 -10.43 -14.82
C ALA A 77 -3.28 -9.52 -15.29
N CYS A 78 -3.42 -8.35 -14.68
CA CYS A 78 -4.44 -7.35 -15.06
C CYS A 78 -4.24 -6.81 -16.47
N LEU A 79 -3.01 -6.46 -16.85
CA LEU A 79 -2.66 -6.07 -18.23
C LEU A 79 -3.04 -7.18 -19.23
N LYS A 80 -2.68 -8.44 -18.96
CA LYS A 80 -3.03 -9.59 -19.82
C LYS A 80 -4.53 -9.87 -19.89
N ALA A 81 -5.27 -9.54 -18.83
CA ALA A 81 -6.70 -9.77 -18.75
C ALA A 81 -7.53 -8.61 -19.32
N GLY A 82 -6.93 -7.43 -19.52
CA GLY A 82 -7.64 -6.21 -19.89
C GLY A 82 -8.48 -5.64 -18.74
N VAL A 83 -7.96 -5.67 -17.51
CA VAL A 83 -8.72 -5.33 -16.28
C VAL A 83 -8.02 -4.22 -15.50
N ASN A 84 -8.80 -3.31 -14.92
CA ASN A 84 -8.27 -2.23 -14.08
C ASN A 84 -7.70 -2.77 -12.77
N TYR A 85 -6.66 -2.13 -12.24
CA TYR A 85 -5.91 -2.59 -11.07
C TYR A 85 -5.94 -1.58 -9.92
N LEU A 86 -6.10 -2.07 -8.70
CA LEU A 86 -5.94 -1.33 -7.46
C LEU A 86 -5.16 -2.15 -6.44
N ASP A 87 -4.43 -1.50 -5.51
CA ASP A 87 -3.76 -2.18 -4.40
C ASP A 87 -3.59 -1.31 -3.14
N LEU A 88 -3.05 -1.90 -2.08
CA LEU A 88 -2.86 -1.23 -0.79
C LEU A 88 -1.44 -0.65 -0.58
N GLY A 89 -0.55 -0.73 -1.57
CA GLY A 89 0.85 -0.27 -1.51
C GLY A 89 1.87 -1.42 -1.56
N GLY A 90 3.16 -1.06 -1.50
CA GLY A 90 4.24 -2.06 -1.55
C GLY A 90 5.62 -1.59 -1.07
N LEU A 91 5.64 -0.67 -0.11
CA LEU A 91 6.85 0.01 0.33
C LEU A 91 7.53 0.77 -0.83
N PHE A 92 8.61 1.47 -0.52
CA PHE A 92 9.29 2.36 -1.48
C PHE A 92 9.70 1.66 -2.78
N TRP A 93 10.31 0.48 -2.68
CA TRP A 93 10.91 -0.20 -3.84
C TRP A 93 9.88 -0.83 -4.76
N MET A 94 8.85 -1.49 -4.22
CA MET A 94 7.81 -2.04 -5.07
C MET A 94 7.02 -0.92 -5.71
N THR A 95 6.67 0.13 -4.95
CA THR A 95 5.96 1.29 -5.51
C THR A 95 6.70 1.87 -6.72
N LYS A 96 8.03 2.02 -6.66
CA LYS A 96 8.82 2.43 -7.84
C LYS A 96 8.70 1.46 -9.02
N ARG A 97 8.80 0.15 -8.78
CA ARG A 97 8.64 -0.86 -9.84
C ARG A 97 7.22 -0.86 -10.43
N GLN A 98 6.20 -0.56 -9.63
CA GLN A 98 4.84 -0.47 -10.11
C GLN A 98 4.63 0.74 -11.02
N LEU A 99 5.25 1.88 -10.67
CA LEU A 99 5.23 3.09 -11.49
C LEU A 99 5.92 2.88 -12.86
N GLU A 100 6.89 1.96 -12.98
CA GLU A 100 7.50 1.60 -14.27
C GLU A 100 6.49 1.00 -15.26
N LEU A 101 5.34 0.48 -14.79
CA LEU A 101 4.29 -0.08 -15.65
C LEU A 101 3.27 0.97 -16.12
N ASN A 102 3.45 2.26 -15.81
CA ASN A 102 2.48 3.30 -16.16
C ASN A 102 2.17 3.34 -17.67
N GLU A 103 3.20 3.33 -18.52
CA GLU A 103 3.03 3.39 -19.97
C GLU A 103 2.28 2.17 -20.53
N ASP A 104 2.49 0.98 -19.94
CA ASP A 104 1.79 -0.24 -20.34
C ASP A 104 0.29 -0.14 -20.03
N PHE A 105 -0.08 0.38 -18.86
CA PHE A 105 -1.50 0.58 -18.49
C PHE A 105 -2.16 1.68 -19.32
N GLU A 106 -1.47 2.80 -19.55
CA GLU A 106 -1.97 3.89 -20.41
C GLU A 106 -2.24 3.40 -21.84
N LYS A 107 -1.32 2.62 -22.42
CA LYS A 107 -1.44 2.09 -23.77
C LYS A 107 -2.65 1.17 -23.94
N GLU A 108 -2.96 0.35 -22.93
CA GLU A 108 -4.12 -0.54 -22.93
C GLU A 108 -5.42 0.18 -22.52
N GLY A 109 -5.35 1.47 -22.16
CA GLY A 109 -6.52 2.25 -21.71
C GLY A 109 -7.06 1.79 -20.35
N LEU A 110 -6.20 1.25 -19.49
CA LEU A 110 -6.55 0.69 -18.19
C LEU A 110 -6.11 1.62 -17.06
N LEU A 111 -6.90 1.68 -15.99
CA LEU A 111 -6.54 2.33 -14.75
C LEU A 111 -5.69 1.39 -13.89
N ALA A 112 -4.55 1.88 -13.40
CA ALA A 112 -3.85 1.34 -12.24
C ALA A 112 -3.81 2.40 -11.12
N LEU A 113 -4.38 2.10 -9.96
CA LEU A 113 -4.37 2.98 -8.79
C LEU A 113 -3.71 2.27 -7.61
N ILE A 114 -2.45 2.60 -7.35
CA ILE A 114 -1.64 1.98 -6.30
C ILE A 114 -1.70 2.76 -4.99
N GLY A 115 -1.52 2.07 -3.87
CA GLY A 115 -1.43 2.67 -2.54
C GLY A 115 -2.71 3.34 -2.08
N ILE A 116 -3.84 2.60 -2.11
CA ILE A 116 -5.15 3.08 -1.62
C ILE A 116 -5.51 2.55 -0.23
N GLY A 117 -4.52 2.45 0.66
CA GLY A 117 -4.68 2.05 2.06
C GLY A 117 -4.83 3.25 3.00
N ALA A 118 -4.42 3.06 4.26
CA ALA A 118 -4.24 4.15 5.21
C ALA A 118 -2.94 4.88 4.89
N GLU A 119 -1.83 4.16 4.98
CA GLU A 119 -0.51 4.60 4.58
C GLU A 119 0.13 3.51 3.71
N PRO A 120 0.43 3.75 2.41
CA PRO A 120 0.02 4.91 1.62
C PRO A 120 -1.49 4.94 1.35
N GLY A 121 -2.03 6.14 1.11
CA GLY A 121 -3.42 6.35 0.68
C GLY A 121 -4.05 7.57 1.35
N ILE A 122 -4.57 7.42 2.56
CA ILE A 122 -5.08 8.55 3.35
C ILE A 122 -3.98 9.60 3.55
N THR A 123 -2.75 9.21 3.85
CA THR A 123 -1.59 10.10 3.92
C THR A 123 -1.40 10.91 2.63
N ASN A 124 -1.48 10.26 1.47
CA ASN A 124 -1.36 10.90 0.16
C ASN A 124 -2.50 11.91 -0.07
N VAL A 125 -3.74 11.55 0.25
CA VAL A 125 -4.90 12.43 0.10
C VAL A 125 -4.80 13.67 1.01
N VAL A 126 -4.39 13.48 2.26
CA VAL A 126 -4.16 14.56 3.22
C VAL A 126 -3.03 15.48 2.75
N ALA A 127 -1.90 14.92 2.29
CA ALA A 127 -0.79 15.69 1.76
C ALA A 127 -1.21 16.54 0.55
N GLN A 128 -1.97 15.97 -0.38
CA GLN A 128 -2.51 16.69 -1.54
C GLN A 128 -3.50 17.79 -1.13
N TRP A 129 -4.32 17.55 -0.11
CA TRP A 129 -5.22 18.56 0.42
C TRP A 129 -4.45 19.75 1.05
N LEU A 130 -3.43 19.49 1.86
CA LEU A 130 -2.57 20.53 2.43
C LEU A 130 -1.82 21.31 1.34
N PHE A 131 -1.31 20.62 0.31
CA PHE A 131 -0.69 21.25 -0.84
C PHE A 131 -1.63 22.24 -1.54
N ARG A 132 -2.90 21.87 -1.74
CA ARG A 132 -3.89 22.78 -2.36
C ARG A 132 -4.17 24.03 -1.52
N LEU A 133 -4.04 23.94 -0.19
CA LEU A 133 -4.28 25.07 0.71
C LEU A 133 -3.05 25.98 0.88
N HIS A 134 -1.85 25.40 0.85
CA HIS A 134 -0.63 26.09 1.28
C HIS A 134 0.47 26.15 0.22
N GLY A 135 0.29 25.50 -0.93
CA GLY A 135 1.31 25.36 -1.97
C GLY A 135 2.36 24.31 -1.63
N VAL A 136 3.51 24.37 -2.32
CA VAL A 136 4.59 23.38 -2.19
C VAL A 136 5.19 23.43 -0.76
N PRO A 137 5.16 22.34 0.01
CA PRO A 137 5.80 22.30 1.32
C PRO A 137 7.31 22.24 1.18
N ARG A 138 8.03 22.95 2.06
CA ARG A 138 9.49 22.84 2.13
C ARG A 138 9.94 21.48 2.68
N ARG A 139 9.21 20.94 3.66
CA ARG A 139 9.49 19.65 4.28
C ARG A 139 8.19 18.90 4.54
N ILE A 140 8.19 17.61 4.27
CA ILE A 140 7.11 16.69 4.64
C ILE A 140 7.68 15.68 5.63
N ARG A 141 7.06 15.55 6.80
CA ARG A 141 7.47 14.62 7.85
C ARG A 141 6.24 13.82 8.24
N ILE A 142 6.23 12.53 7.93
CA ILE A 142 5.09 11.66 8.21
C ILE A 142 5.40 10.88 9.47
N ARG A 143 4.51 10.95 10.46
CA ARG A 143 4.68 10.30 11.76
C ARG A 143 3.50 9.41 12.04
N ASP A 144 3.75 8.12 12.05
CA ASP A 144 2.77 7.12 12.47
C ASP A 144 3.07 6.66 13.90
N GLY A 145 2.00 6.58 14.69
CA GLY A 145 2.04 6.35 16.12
C GLY A 145 0.84 5.52 16.54
N TRP A 146 1.08 4.34 17.12
CA TRP A 146 -0.01 3.50 17.62
C TRP A 146 0.20 2.97 19.03
N VAL A 147 -0.91 2.61 19.67
CA VAL A 147 -0.94 1.88 20.93
C VAL A 147 -1.68 0.56 20.71
N SER A 148 -0.95 -0.56 20.68
CA SER A 148 -1.57 -1.88 20.64
C SER A 148 -1.99 -2.31 22.04
N LYS A 149 -3.28 -2.56 22.22
CA LYS A 149 -3.83 -3.16 23.44
C LYS A 149 -3.83 -4.69 23.41
N SER A 150 -3.57 -5.30 22.26
CA SER A 150 -3.81 -6.73 22.02
C SER A 150 -2.54 -7.58 21.97
N GLY A 151 -1.36 -6.97 21.82
CA GLY A 151 -0.09 -7.69 21.65
C GLY A 151 -0.03 -8.57 20.39
N ARG A 152 -0.93 -8.32 19.43
CA ARG A 152 -0.97 -8.99 18.14
C ARG A 152 -0.37 -8.10 17.07
N ILE A 153 0.24 -8.73 16.07
CA ILE A 153 0.70 -8.08 14.84
C ILE A 153 -0.53 -7.45 14.17
N ASN A 154 -0.42 -6.17 13.84
CA ASN A 154 -1.53 -5.36 13.32
C ASN A 154 -1.74 -5.54 11.81
N TRP A 155 -0.70 -5.95 11.06
CA TRP A 155 -0.74 -6.21 9.62
C TRP A 155 0.16 -7.39 9.23
N SER A 156 0.62 -7.45 7.97
CA SER A 156 1.42 -8.55 7.46
C SER A 156 2.77 -8.67 8.21
N PRO A 157 3.08 -9.84 8.82
CA PRO A 157 4.33 -10.02 9.55
C PRO A 157 5.59 -9.80 8.70
N ASP A 158 5.58 -10.22 7.42
CA ASP A 158 6.74 -10.03 6.54
C ASP A 158 6.97 -8.54 6.26
N THR A 159 5.89 -7.76 6.10
CA THR A 159 5.99 -6.31 5.87
C THR A 159 6.56 -5.60 7.08
N GLN A 160 6.11 -5.99 8.28
CA GLN A 160 6.64 -5.45 9.53
C GLN A 160 8.13 -5.80 9.72
N LEU A 161 8.55 -7.00 9.31
CA LEU A 161 9.96 -7.39 9.31
C LEU A 161 10.77 -6.56 8.30
N ASP A 162 10.24 -6.32 7.11
CA ASP A 162 10.90 -5.48 6.10
C ASP A 162 11.07 -4.03 6.58
N GLU A 163 10.02 -3.44 7.17
CA GLU A 163 10.03 -2.10 7.75
C GLU A 163 11.13 -1.95 8.82
N LEU A 164 11.33 -3.00 9.63
CA LEU A 164 12.34 -3.05 10.70
C LEU A 164 13.76 -3.37 10.24
N THR A 165 13.95 -3.93 9.03
CA THR A 165 15.25 -4.49 8.60
C THR A 165 15.81 -3.88 7.31
N MET A 166 14.98 -3.23 6.49
CA MET A 166 15.43 -2.59 5.26
C MET A 166 15.96 -1.17 5.49
N LYS A 167 16.89 -0.73 4.63
CA LYS A 167 17.36 0.65 4.64
C LYS A 167 16.23 1.60 4.26
N ALA A 168 16.03 2.63 5.07
CA ALA A 168 14.98 3.62 4.87
C ALA A 168 15.47 4.75 3.93
N PRO A 169 14.72 5.07 2.86
CA PRO A 169 14.98 6.23 2.04
C PRO A 169 14.49 7.50 2.73
N VAL A 170 15.29 8.56 2.67
CA VAL A 170 14.91 9.93 2.99
C VAL A 170 15.23 10.78 1.78
N PHE A 171 14.28 11.60 1.35
CA PHE A 171 14.54 12.56 0.29
C PHE A 171 15.15 13.82 0.91
N GLU A 172 16.35 14.22 0.50
CA GLU A 172 17.06 15.40 0.99
C GLU A 172 17.64 16.19 -0.20
N ASN A 173 17.16 17.42 -0.41
CA ASN A 173 17.65 18.38 -1.42
C ASN A 173 17.79 17.82 -2.84
N GLY A 174 16.77 17.10 -3.32
CA GLY A 174 16.76 16.57 -4.70
C GLY A 174 17.25 15.13 -4.83
N GLU A 175 17.78 14.52 -3.77
CA GLU A 175 18.37 13.19 -3.81
C GLU A 175 17.83 12.27 -2.70
N TYR A 176 17.81 10.96 -2.95
CA TYR A 176 17.53 9.98 -1.92
C TYR A 176 18.80 9.61 -1.16
N ARG A 177 18.74 9.71 0.16
CA ARG A 177 19.73 9.14 1.08
C ARG A 177 19.15 7.94 1.80
N TYR A 178 19.97 6.93 2.01
CA TYR A 178 19.55 5.67 2.61
C TYR A 178 20.21 5.48 3.96
N TYR A 179 19.40 5.18 4.96
CA TYR A 179 19.82 5.03 6.34
C TYR A 179 19.59 3.60 6.82
N ASP A 180 20.50 3.11 7.65
CA ASP A 180 20.37 1.79 8.24
C ASP A 180 19.15 1.74 9.18
N PRO A 181 18.50 0.56 9.33
CA PRO A 181 17.34 0.42 10.19
C PRO A 181 17.61 0.89 11.62
N ALA A 182 16.63 1.56 12.24
CA ALA A 182 16.71 2.11 13.58
C ALA A 182 17.90 3.08 13.86
N SER A 183 18.62 3.53 12.82
CA SER A 183 19.73 4.49 12.96
C SER A 183 19.29 5.91 13.33
N ARG A 184 18.01 6.22 13.11
CA ARG A 184 17.37 7.49 13.48
C ARG A 184 16.09 7.21 14.27
N SER A 185 15.85 8.00 15.31
CA SER A 185 14.62 7.94 16.10
C SER A 185 14.31 9.29 16.72
N GLU A 186 13.05 9.53 17.02
CA GLU A 186 12.61 10.70 17.79
C GLU A 186 11.40 10.37 18.66
N TYR A 187 11.22 11.13 19.73
CA TYR A 187 9.99 11.09 20.51
C TYR A 187 8.98 12.06 19.92
N VAL A 188 7.78 11.58 19.67
CA VAL A 188 6.64 12.37 19.18
C VAL A 188 5.52 12.30 20.21
N ASP A 189 4.96 13.46 20.56
CA ASP A 189 3.77 13.55 21.39
C ASP A 189 2.54 13.55 20.48
N PHE A 190 1.91 12.38 20.33
CA PHE A 190 0.65 12.25 19.60
C PHE A 190 -0.53 12.63 20.47
N VAL A 191 -1.66 12.94 19.82
CA VAL A 191 -2.92 13.21 20.51
C VAL A 191 -3.37 11.97 21.30
N GLU A 192 -3.93 12.18 22.50
CA GLU A 192 -4.54 11.11 23.28
C GLU A 192 -5.57 10.32 22.45
N PRO A 193 -5.62 8.97 22.55
CA PRO A 193 -5.00 8.13 23.59
C PRO A 193 -3.61 7.57 23.24
N ILE A 194 -2.96 8.02 22.16
CA ILE A 194 -1.65 7.47 21.74
C ILE A 194 -0.54 7.96 22.68
N GLY A 195 -0.56 9.25 23.01
CA GLY A 195 0.41 9.88 23.89
C GLY A 195 1.83 9.90 23.31
N ARG A 196 2.83 9.89 24.18
CA ARG A 196 4.24 10.01 23.79
C ARG A 196 4.81 8.69 23.31
N VAL A 197 5.24 8.64 22.05
CA VAL A 197 5.79 7.44 21.39
C VAL A 197 7.19 7.71 20.86
N LYS A 198 8.08 6.73 20.95
CA LYS A 198 9.36 6.76 20.24
C LYS A 198 9.17 6.17 18.85
N THR A 199 9.37 7.00 17.84
CA THR A 199 9.29 6.64 16.42
C THR A 199 10.70 6.40 15.86
N TYR A 200 10.79 5.54 14.86
CA TYR A 200 12.02 5.17 14.18
C TYR A 200 11.86 5.42 12.69
N LEU A 201 12.96 5.77 12.03
CA LEU A 201 12.99 5.86 10.57
C LEU A 201 12.85 4.47 9.96
N THR A 202 11.84 4.27 9.12
CA THR A 202 11.55 3.02 8.41
C THR A 202 11.30 3.28 6.92
N ILE A 203 11.33 2.23 6.13
CA ILE A 203 11.00 2.30 4.69
C ILE A 203 9.48 2.42 4.52
N HIS A 204 9.02 3.31 3.63
CA HIS A 204 7.60 3.44 3.35
C HIS A 204 7.29 3.97 1.95
N SER A 205 6.05 3.78 1.48
CA SER A 205 5.66 3.97 0.06
C SER A 205 5.56 5.42 -0.39
N GLU A 206 5.17 6.37 0.47
CA GLU A 206 4.99 7.78 0.11
C GLU A 206 6.29 8.39 -0.42
N LEU A 207 7.45 7.92 0.08
CA LEU A 207 8.75 8.37 -0.38
C LEU A 207 8.95 8.15 -1.88
N ALA A 208 8.25 7.17 -2.49
CA ALA A 208 8.35 6.89 -3.91
C ALA A 208 7.55 7.87 -4.78
N THR A 209 6.58 8.60 -4.21
CA THR A 209 5.64 9.45 -4.96
C THR A 209 5.66 10.92 -4.53
N PHE A 210 5.94 11.21 -3.27
CA PHE A 210 5.87 12.56 -2.71
C PHE A 210 6.86 13.54 -3.35
N PRO A 211 8.14 13.19 -3.56
CA PRO A 211 9.08 14.11 -4.21
C PRO A 211 8.63 14.55 -5.61
N ASP A 212 8.02 13.64 -6.38
CA ASP A 212 7.53 13.93 -7.72
C ASP A 212 6.19 14.68 -7.70
N SER A 213 5.32 14.34 -6.75
CA SER A 213 3.99 14.97 -6.58
C SER A 213 4.08 16.40 -6.05
N PHE A 214 5.08 16.69 -5.23
CA PHE A 214 5.29 17.97 -4.57
C PHE A 214 6.62 18.61 -5.01
N ARG A 215 6.78 18.83 -6.32
CA ARG A 215 8.01 19.39 -6.91
C ARG A 215 8.45 20.66 -6.20
N GLY A 216 9.68 20.66 -5.67
CA GLY A 216 10.25 21.75 -4.88
C GLY A 216 10.32 21.47 -3.39
N VAL A 217 9.80 20.33 -2.91
CA VAL A 217 10.05 19.85 -1.55
C VAL A 217 11.56 19.61 -1.34
N GLU A 218 12.09 20.06 -0.21
CA GLU A 218 13.51 19.91 0.13
C GLU A 218 13.76 18.65 0.96
N TYR A 219 12.74 18.16 1.68
CA TYR A 219 12.89 17.06 2.62
C TYR A 219 11.63 16.22 2.74
N VAL A 220 11.74 14.90 2.63
CA VAL A 220 10.65 13.95 2.95
C VAL A 220 11.20 12.80 3.77
N ASP A 221 10.59 12.52 4.92
CA ASP A 221 10.85 11.31 5.70
C ASP A 221 9.56 10.67 6.23
N TRP A 222 9.70 9.38 6.58
CA TRP A 222 8.70 8.59 7.24
C TRP A 222 9.31 8.03 8.53
N MET A 223 8.61 8.20 9.65
CA MET A 223 8.95 7.51 10.89
C MET A 223 7.70 6.95 11.54
N GLU A 224 7.83 5.78 12.12
CA GLU A 224 6.73 5.09 12.76
C GLU A 224 7.17 4.48 14.09
N GLY A 225 6.20 4.21 14.97
CA GLY A 225 6.47 3.48 16.19
C GLY A 225 5.20 3.27 17.00
N GLY A 226 5.26 2.35 17.95
CA GLY A 226 4.13 2.11 18.82
C GLY A 226 4.45 1.22 19.99
N THR A 227 3.44 1.01 20.83
CA THR A 227 3.54 0.07 21.96
C THR A 227 2.92 -1.27 21.54
N GLY A 228 3.70 -2.34 21.54
CA GLY A 228 3.28 -3.69 21.13
C GLY A 228 4.07 -4.17 19.91
N VAL A 229 4.57 -5.40 19.99
CA VAL A 229 5.29 -6.09 18.91
C VAL A 229 4.34 -6.33 17.74
#